data_AF-A0A919KVF8-F1
#
_entry.id   AF-A0A919KVF8-F1
#
_cell.length_a   1.000
_cell.length_b   1.000
_cell.length_c   1.000
_cell.angle_alpha   90.00
_cell.angle_beta   90.00
_cell.angle_gamma   90.00
#
_symmetry.space_group_name_H-M   'P 1'
#
loop_
_entity.id
_entity.type
_entity.pdbx_description
1 polymer ?
#
loop_
_entity_poly.entity_id
_entity_poly.type
_entity_poly.pdbx_seq_one_letter_code
_entity_poly.pdbx_strand_id
1 'polypeptide(L)'
;MAGRRFIVEADGGSRGNPGPAGYGAVVRDGDTGLIIAEAAEFIGHATNNVAEYKGLIAGLRAAREIDPGAEVDVRMDSKLVVEQMSGRWKIKHPDMQPLAAEAKTVLPRGQVSYTWIPRERNKDADRLANEAMDAGKAGKQWEPRAPKAAVPAGAEPAAPLETAAPKAGWAAPADLGTPTTFVLLRHGETALTPEKRFSGSGGSDPELSEKGRWQAGRAAEAMAARGTIQAVVSSPMRRTRQTAETVAARLGLDVRIEEGLRELDFGDWEGLTFAEVQERHPADLDAWLASAKAKPTGGSESFTTLAHRVGVARDKILARYAGRTVLVVSHVSPIKTLVRLALGAPPDALYRMELSAAALSAVQYYTDGNASVRLLNDTGHLR
;
A
#
# COMPACT_ATOMS: atom_id res chain seq x y z
N MET A 1 -27.98 8.52 -25.02
CA MET A 1 -27.12 9.24 -24.05
C MET A 1 -26.40 8.18 -23.24
N ALA A 2 -25.08 8.23 -23.11
CA ALA A 2 -24.37 7.30 -22.23
C ALA A 2 -24.88 7.53 -20.80
N GLY A 3 -25.31 6.46 -20.12
CA GLY A 3 -25.78 6.55 -18.73
C GLY A 3 -24.66 7.01 -17.81
N ARG A 4 -25.01 7.60 -16.65
CA ARG A 4 -24.01 7.96 -15.64
C ARG A 4 -23.29 6.70 -15.15
N ARG A 5 -22.05 6.86 -14.71
CA ARG A 5 -21.31 5.79 -14.05
C ARG A 5 -21.25 6.05 -12.56
N PHE A 6 -21.47 5.03 -11.75
CA PHE A 6 -21.29 5.07 -10.30
C PHE A 6 -20.30 4.02 -9.82
N ILE A 7 -19.62 4.34 -8.72
CA ILE A 7 -18.85 3.38 -7.94
C ILE A 7 -19.58 3.18 -6.62
N VAL A 8 -19.93 1.93 -6.30
CA VAL A 8 -20.55 1.57 -5.03
C VAL A 8 -19.52 0.85 -4.16
N GLU A 9 -19.14 1.47 -3.06
CA GLU A 9 -18.26 0.88 -2.04
C GLU A 9 -19.11 0.42 -0.87
N ALA A 10 -18.96 -0.83 -0.41
CA ALA A 10 -19.75 -1.37 0.70
C ALA A 10 -18.94 -2.28 1.60
N ASP A 11 -19.24 -2.25 2.90
CA ASP A 11 -18.63 -3.08 3.94
C ASP A 11 -19.69 -3.47 4.99
N GLY A 12 -19.41 -4.51 5.77
CA GLY A 12 -20.24 -4.95 6.88
C GLY A 12 -19.43 -5.64 7.96
N GLY A 13 -19.77 -5.36 9.21
CA GLY A 13 -19.08 -5.90 10.37
C GLY A 13 -20.04 -6.48 11.41
N SER A 14 -19.52 -7.40 12.23
CA SER A 14 -20.19 -7.99 13.38
C SER A 14 -19.21 -8.15 14.54
N ARG A 15 -19.56 -7.61 15.71
CA ARG A 15 -18.75 -7.70 16.95
C ARG A 15 -18.98 -9.05 17.64
N GLY A 16 -18.07 -10.01 17.43
CA GLY A 16 -18.17 -11.37 18.00
C GLY A 16 -18.72 -12.43 17.04
N ASN A 17 -18.86 -12.09 15.75
CA ASN A 17 -19.29 -12.92 14.60
C ASN A 17 -19.75 -14.39 14.89
N PRO A 18 -21.06 -14.66 15.06
CA PRO A 18 -22.18 -13.71 14.98
C PRO A 18 -22.28 -12.79 16.21
N GLY A 19 -22.74 -11.57 16.00
CA GLY A 19 -22.70 -10.50 17.00
C GLY A 19 -23.52 -9.28 16.59
N PRO A 20 -23.57 -8.23 17.43
CA PRO A 20 -24.09 -6.92 17.01
C PRO A 20 -23.39 -6.46 15.73
N ALA A 21 -24.18 -6.21 14.69
CA ALA A 21 -23.71 -6.05 13.33
C ALA A 21 -24.31 -4.81 12.66
N GLY A 22 -23.56 -4.25 11.72
CA GLY A 22 -23.96 -3.08 10.95
C GLY A 22 -23.23 -3.06 9.61
N TYR A 23 -23.79 -2.31 8.67
CA TYR A 23 -23.21 -2.11 7.34
C TYR A 23 -22.98 -0.64 7.04
N GLY A 24 -22.11 -0.40 6.06
CA GLY A 24 -21.87 0.91 5.48
C GLY A 24 -21.74 0.80 3.96
N ALA A 25 -22.26 1.79 3.24
CA ALA A 25 -22.20 1.87 1.80
C ALA A 25 -22.06 3.33 1.34
N VAL A 26 -21.30 3.54 0.26
CA VAL A 26 -21.04 4.83 -0.35
C VAL A 26 -21.31 4.72 -1.84
N VAL A 27 -22.02 5.69 -2.39
CA VAL A 27 -22.14 5.88 -3.85
C VAL A 27 -21.26 7.06 -4.24
N ARG A 28 -20.36 6.83 -5.18
CA ARG A 28 -19.55 7.88 -5.81
C ARG A 28 -19.94 8.08 -7.24
N ASP A 29 -19.85 9.32 -7.68
CA ASP A 29 -19.87 9.65 -9.11
C ASP A 29 -18.61 9.06 -9.78
N GLY A 30 -18.80 8.30 -10.85
CA GLY A 30 -17.75 7.50 -11.48
C GLY A 30 -16.72 8.32 -12.25
N ASP A 31 -17.05 9.56 -12.62
CA ASP A 31 -16.16 10.46 -13.34
C ASP A 31 -15.36 11.34 -12.38
N THR A 32 -16.02 11.85 -11.33
CA THR A 32 -15.41 12.80 -10.38
C THR A 32 -14.87 12.16 -9.11
N GLY A 33 -15.31 10.93 -8.77
CA GLY A 33 -14.95 10.25 -7.52
C GLY A 33 -15.59 10.83 -6.25
N LEU A 34 -16.43 11.86 -6.39
CA LEU A 34 -17.11 12.51 -5.27
C LEU A 34 -18.18 11.59 -4.68
N ILE A 35 -18.27 11.56 -3.35
CA ILE A 35 -19.35 10.89 -2.63
C ILE A 35 -20.64 11.67 -2.87
N ILE A 36 -21.63 10.99 -3.43
CA ILE A 36 -22.95 11.57 -3.73
C ILE A 36 -24.07 10.98 -2.86
N ALA A 37 -23.83 9.81 -2.24
CA ALA A 37 -24.70 9.26 -1.21
C ALA A 37 -23.93 8.38 -0.22
N GLU A 38 -24.40 8.32 1.02
CA GLU A 38 -23.94 7.39 2.06
C GLU A 38 -25.17 6.68 2.64
N ALA A 39 -25.02 5.39 2.96
CA ALA A 39 -26.03 4.60 3.64
C ALA A 39 -25.35 3.73 4.70
N ALA A 40 -25.86 3.75 5.93
CA ALA A 40 -25.36 2.88 6.99
C ALA A 40 -26.50 2.52 7.95
N GLU A 41 -26.47 1.31 8.50
CA GLU A 41 -27.53 0.85 9.40
C GLU A 41 -27.02 -0.21 10.38
N PHE A 42 -27.47 -0.10 11.62
CA PHE A 42 -27.34 -1.18 12.59
C PHE A 42 -28.41 -2.22 12.34
N ILE A 43 -28.01 -3.47 12.11
CA ILE A 43 -28.92 -4.54 11.66
C ILE A 43 -29.22 -5.58 12.75
N GLY A 44 -28.93 -5.26 14.01
CA GLY A 44 -29.13 -6.18 15.13
C GLY A 44 -28.02 -7.23 15.21
N HIS A 45 -28.39 -8.48 15.46
CA HIS A 45 -27.44 -9.59 15.59
C HIS A 45 -27.33 -10.36 14.27
N ALA A 46 -26.14 -10.38 13.66
CA ALA A 46 -25.88 -11.05 12.39
C ALA A 46 -24.42 -11.51 12.26
N THR A 47 -24.08 -12.21 11.17
CA THR A 47 -22.68 -12.51 10.82
C THR A 47 -22.06 -11.38 9.99
N ASN A 48 -20.73 -11.34 9.90
CA ASN A 48 -20.01 -10.41 9.01
C ASN A 48 -20.54 -10.48 7.58
N ASN A 49 -20.64 -11.68 7.01
CA ASN A 49 -21.07 -11.85 5.61
C ASN A 49 -22.50 -11.37 5.37
N VAL A 50 -23.41 -11.57 6.35
CA VAL A 50 -24.78 -11.04 6.25
C VAL A 50 -24.77 -9.51 6.26
N ALA A 51 -23.93 -8.89 7.09
CA ALA A 51 -23.75 -7.45 7.10
C ALA A 51 -23.18 -6.92 5.77
N GLU A 52 -22.16 -7.57 5.22
CA GLU A 52 -21.56 -7.19 3.93
C GLU A 52 -22.57 -7.24 2.78
N TYR A 53 -23.40 -8.30 2.72
CA TYR A 53 -24.46 -8.41 1.72
C TYR A 53 -25.53 -7.31 1.87
N LYS A 54 -25.89 -6.95 3.11
CA LYS A 54 -26.84 -5.85 3.34
C LYS A 54 -26.25 -4.50 2.93
N GLY A 55 -24.96 -4.26 3.19
CA GLY A 55 -24.24 -3.08 2.70
C GLY A 55 -24.26 -2.98 1.17
N LEU A 56 -23.99 -4.10 0.47
CA LEU A 56 -24.08 -4.18 -0.97
C LEU A 56 -25.48 -3.78 -1.48
N ILE A 57 -26.53 -4.36 -0.92
CA ILE A 57 -27.93 -4.08 -1.33
C ILE A 57 -28.26 -2.60 -1.11
N ALA A 58 -27.88 -2.04 0.04
CA ALA A 58 -28.10 -0.63 0.36
C ALA A 58 -27.40 0.30 -0.65
N GLY A 59 -26.13 0.03 -0.98
CA GLY A 59 -25.38 0.79 -1.98
C GLY A 59 -25.99 0.73 -3.38
N LEU A 60 -26.44 -0.45 -3.82
CA LEU A 60 -27.11 -0.61 -5.12
C LEU A 60 -28.45 0.13 -5.16
N ARG A 61 -29.22 0.12 -4.07
CA ARG A 61 -30.49 0.85 -3.98
C ARG A 61 -30.27 2.36 -4.03
N ALA A 62 -29.29 2.87 -3.28
CA ALA A 62 -28.91 4.27 -3.31
C ALA A 62 -28.47 4.72 -4.71
N ALA A 63 -27.65 3.90 -5.41
CA ALA A 63 -27.26 4.19 -6.79
C ALA A 63 -28.47 4.25 -7.74
N ARG A 64 -29.40 3.30 -7.62
CA ARG A 64 -30.64 3.27 -8.42
C ARG A 64 -31.56 4.44 -8.16
N GLU A 65 -31.66 4.90 -6.91
CA GLU A 65 -32.47 6.08 -6.56
C GLU A 65 -31.94 7.36 -7.21
N ILE A 66 -30.62 7.47 -7.40
CA ILE A 66 -29.99 8.60 -8.08
C ILE A 66 -30.19 8.53 -9.59
N ASP A 67 -29.90 7.38 -10.21
CA ASP A 67 -30.12 7.14 -11.63
C ASP A 67 -30.35 5.64 -11.91
N PRO A 68 -31.59 5.22 -12.20
CA PRO A 68 -31.93 3.82 -12.50
C PRO A 68 -31.26 3.27 -13.78
N GLY A 69 -30.73 4.14 -14.65
CA GLY A 69 -30.07 3.76 -15.90
C GLY A 69 -28.54 3.73 -15.81
N ALA A 70 -27.95 4.00 -14.65
CA ALA A 70 -26.50 4.09 -14.48
C ALA A 70 -25.78 2.74 -14.57
N GLU A 71 -24.54 2.77 -15.06
CA GLU A 71 -23.61 1.67 -14.90
C GLU A 71 -22.95 1.75 -13.52
N VAL A 72 -22.89 0.63 -12.79
CA VAL A 72 -22.43 0.57 -11.41
C VAL A 72 -21.26 -0.41 -11.28
N ASP A 73 -20.12 0.08 -10.83
CA ASP A 73 -18.98 -0.74 -10.39
C ASP A 73 -19.02 -0.90 -8.87
N VAL A 74 -19.45 -2.07 -8.41
CA VAL A 74 -19.42 -2.44 -7.00
C VAL A 74 -17.99 -2.82 -6.62
N ARG A 75 -17.44 -2.14 -5.61
CA ARG A 75 -16.11 -2.37 -5.04
C ARG A 75 -16.23 -2.76 -3.58
N MET A 76 -15.84 -3.98 -3.25
CA MET A 76 -15.87 -4.46 -1.86
C MET A 76 -14.59 -5.18 -1.52
N ASP A 77 -14.20 -5.15 -0.25
CA ASP A 77 -13.05 -5.90 0.28
C ASP A 77 -13.39 -7.33 0.73
N SER A 78 -14.68 -7.68 0.72
CA SER A 78 -15.14 -9.06 0.81
C SER A 78 -14.96 -9.81 -0.51
N LYS A 79 -13.86 -10.57 -0.60
CA LYS A 79 -13.64 -11.47 -1.75
C LYS A 79 -14.76 -12.49 -1.89
N LEU A 80 -15.33 -12.95 -0.78
CA LEU A 80 -16.46 -13.88 -0.77
C LEU A 80 -17.66 -13.30 -1.52
N VAL A 81 -18.12 -12.11 -1.12
CA VAL A 81 -19.30 -11.46 -1.73
C VAL A 81 -19.03 -11.13 -3.20
N VAL A 82 -17.85 -10.58 -3.52
CA VAL A 82 -17.48 -10.25 -4.91
C VAL A 82 -17.51 -11.49 -5.82
N GLU A 83 -16.89 -12.59 -5.40
CA GLU A 83 -16.83 -13.82 -6.20
C GLU A 83 -18.19 -14.51 -6.34
N GLN A 84 -19.02 -14.47 -5.29
CA GLN A 84 -20.37 -15.00 -5.31
C GLN A 84 -21.31 -14.19 -6.21
N MET A 85 -21.24 -12.86 -6.14
CA MET A 85 -22.06 -11.97 -6.97
C MET A 85 -21.61 -11.93 -8.42
N SER A 86 -20.31 -12.11 -8.67
CA SER A 86 -19.77 -12.36 -10.01
C SER A 86 -20.20 -13.71 -10.61
N GLY A 87 -20.80 -14.60 -9.82
CA GLY A 87 -21.20 -15.95 -10.25
C GLY A 87 -20.04 -16.94 -10.37
N ARG A 88 -18.82 -16.58 -9.93
CA ARG A 88 -17.65 -17.47 -9.95
C ARG A 88 -17.70 -18.48 -8.82
N TRP A 89 -18.26 -18.11 -7.67
CA TRP A 89 -18.38 -18.97 -6.49
C TRP A 89 -19.83 -19.30 -6.15
N LYS A 90 -20.10 -20.55 -5.74
CA LYS A 90 -21.44 -21.01 -5.34
C LYS A 90 -21.78 -20.51 -3.93
N ILE A 91 -22.99 -19.99 -3.75
CA ILE A 91 -23.52 -19.57 -2.45
C ILE A 91 -24.16 -20.76 -1.76
N LYS A 92 -23.43 -21.35 -0.79
CA LYS A 92 -23.89 -22.53 -0.05
C LYS A 92 -24.69 -22.20 1.21
N HIS A 93 -24.42 -21.05 1.84
CA HIS A 93 -25.04 -20.70 3.13
C HIS A 93 -26.49 -20.23 2.94
N PRO A 94 -27.46 -20.77 3.70
CA PRO A 94 -28.88 -20.45 3.53
C PRO A 94 -29.17 -18.95 3.72
N ASP A 95 -28.54 -18.30 4.70
CA ASP A 95 -28.78 -16.86 4.96
C ASP A 95 -28.27 -15.92 3.86
N MET A 96 -27.27 -16.34 3.07
CA MET A 96 -26.71 -15.52 1.99
C MET A 96 -27.47 -15.67 0.66
N GLN A 97 -28.15 -16.80 0.45
CA GLN A 97 -28.92 -17.05 -0.77
C GLN A 97 -30.04 -16.01 -1.03
N PRO A 98 -30.90 -15.67 -0.05
CA PRO A 98 -31.95 -14.67 -0.27
C PRO A 98 -31.35 -13.27 -0.48
N LEU A 99 -30.28 -12.91 0.25
CA LEU A 99 -29.62 -11.61 0.09
C LEU A 99 -28.97 -11.46 -1.29
N ALA A 100 -28.33 -12.51 -1.80
CA ALA A 100 -27.76 -12.49 -3.14
C ALA A 100 -28.82 -12.47 -4.23
N ALA A 101 -29.97 -13.13 -4.02
CA ALA A 101 -31.11 -13.05 -4.92
C ALA A 101 -31.67 -11.62 -4.96
N GLU A 102 -31.84 -11.00 -3.80
CA GLU A 102 -32.29 -9.62 -3.66
C GLU A 102 -31.33 -8.65 -4.36
N ALA A 103 -30.04 -8.70 -4.07
CA ALA A 103 -29.02 -7.84 -4.69
C ALA A 103 -29.06 -7.90 -6.23
N LYS A 104 -29.30 -9.08 -6.82
CA LYS A 104 -29.44 -9.28 -8.28
C LYS A 104 -30.70 -8.67 -8.88
N THR A 105 -31.71 -8.36 -8.07
CA THR A 105 -32.96 -7.72 -8.54
C THR A 105 -32.93 -6.21 -8.41
N VAL A 106 -31.95 -5.62 -7.71
CA VAL A 106 -31.89 -4.17 -7.49
C VAL A 106 -31.68 -3.44 -8.81
N LEU A 107 -30.68 -3.85 -9.59
CA LEU A 107 -30.36 -3.32 -10.92
C LEU A 107 -30.23 -4.46 -11.95
N PRO A 108 -30.53 -4.22 -13.24
CA PRO A 108 -30.26 -5.16 -14.32
C PRO A 108 -28.84 -5.71 -14.31
N ARG A 109 -28.68 -7.02 -14.54
CA ARG A 109 -27.37 -7.70 -14.50
C ARG A 109 -26.32 -7.07 -15.43
N GLY A 110 -26.73 -6.50 -16.56
CA GLY A 110 -25.82 -5.84 -17.52
C GLY A 110 -25.27 -4.49 -17.04
N GLN A 111 -25.85 -3.91 -15.97
CA GLN A 111 -25.44 -2.62 -15.44
C GLN A 111 -24.48 -2.72 -14.25
N VAL A 112 -24.26 -3.91 -13.69
CA VAL A 112 -23.48 -4.06 -12.44
C VAL A 112 -22.25 -4.93 -12.65
N SER A 113 -21.07 -4.38 -12.37
CA SER A 113 -19.82 -5.13 -12.24
C SER A 113 -19.42 -5.26 -10.77
N TYR A 114 -18.67 -6.32 -10.44
CA TYR A 114 -18.17 -6.57 -9.09
C TYR A 114 -16.65 -6.70 -9.10
N THR A 115 -16.01 -5.83 -8.33
CA THR A 115 -14.56 -5.70 -8.26
C THR A 115 -14.12 -5.88 -6.82
N TRP A 116 -13.17 -6.79 -6.58
CA TRP A 116 -12.56 -6.90 -5.27
C TRP A 116 -11.53 -5.79 -5.10
N ILE A 117 -11.62 -5.05 -3.99
CA ILE A 117 -10.63 -4.04 -3.61
C ILE A 117 -9.99 -4.41 -2.27
N PRO A 118 -8.72 -4.06 -2.04
CA PRO A 118 -8.14 -4.17 -0.71
C PRO A 118 -8.91 -3.31 0.32
N ARG A 119 -9.02 -3.78 1.57
CA ARG A 119 -9.72 -3.07 2.69
C ARG A 119 -9.27 -1.62 2.86
N GLU A 120 -7.99 -1.33 2.64
CA GLU A 120 -7.46 0.04 2.70
C GLU A 120 -8.07 1.00 1.68
N ARG A 121 -8.74 0.49 0.63
CA ARG A 121 -9.49 1.27 -0.35
C ARG A 121 -10.98 1.34 -0.04
N ASN A 122 -11.48 0.59 0.94
CA ASN A 122 -12.89 0.55 1.34
C ASN A 122 -13.16 1.32 2.66
N LYS A 123 -12.30 2.31 2.98
CA LYS A 123 -12.28 2.99 4.30
C LYS A 123 -13.56 3.73 4.63
N ASP A 124 -14.23 4.33 3.64
CA ASP A 124 -15.45 5.09 3.90
C ASP A 124 -16.61 4.15 4.24
N ALA A 125 -16.74 3.01 3.55
CA ALA A 125 -17.74 2.00 3.88
C ALA A 125 -17.43 1.31 5.23
N ASP A 126 -16.17 0.99 5.52
CA ASP A 126 -15.72 0.45 6.82
C ASP A 126 -16.02 1.42 7.98
N ARG A 127 -15.75 2.71 7.78
CA ARG A 127 -16.09 3.77 8.75
C ARG A 127 -17.60 3.78 9.01
N LEU A 128 -18.41 3.81 7.97
CA LEU A 128 -19.88 3.82 8.07
C LEU A 128 -20.41 2.57 8.79
N ALA A 129 -19.88 1.39 8.50
CA ALA A 129 -20.26 0.15 9.19
C ALA A 129 -19.95 0.21 10.70
N ASN A 130 -18.80 0.79 11.07
CA ASN A 130 -18.44 0.98 12.47
C ASN A 130 -19.32 2.02 13.18
N GLU A 131 -19.55 3.17 12.53
CA GLU A 131 -20.46 4.21 13.04
C GLU A 131 -21.87 3.64 13.27
N ALA A 132 -22.38 2.82 12.35
CA ALA A 132 -23.66 2.15 12.50
C ALA A 132 -23.68 1.20 13.70
N MET A 133 -22.67 0.35 13.87
CA MET A 133 -22.57 -0.56 15.03
C MET A 133 -22.46 0.20 16.37
N ASP A 134 -21.79 1.35 16.39
CA ASP A 134 -21.69 2.21 17.57
C ASP A 134 -23.00 2.92 17.90
N ALA A 135 -23.70 3.43 16.88
CA ALA A 135 -25.04 4.01 17.05
C ALA A 135 -26.02 2.97 17.61
N GLY A 136 -26.02 1.76 17.05
CA GLY A 136 -26.85 0.66 17.53
C GLY A 136 -26.55 0.27 18.98
N LYS A 137 -25.28 0.21 19.36
CA LYS A 137 -24.87 -0.02 20.76
C LYS A 137 -25.35 1.09 21.71
N ALA A 138 -25.47 2.32 21.21
CA ALA A 138 -26.01 3.46 21.95
C ALA A 138 -27.55 3.54 21.92
N GLY A 139 -28.24 2.56 21.33
CA GLY A 139 -29.70 2.55 21.18
C GLY A 139 -30.24 3.59 20.19
N LYS A 140 -29.39 4.08 19.28
CA LYS A 140 -29.73 5.09 18.27
C LYS A 140 -29.64 4.50 16.87
N GLN A 141 -30.40 5.05 15.94
CA GLN A 141 -30.14 4.82 14.51
C GLN A 141 -28.99 5.71 14.05
N TRP A 142 -28.23 5.23 13.06
CA TRP A 142 -27.22 6.05 12.41
C TRP A 142 -27.90 7.16 11.61
N GLU A 143 -27.38 8.38 11.71
CA GLU A 143 -27.87 9.53 10.95
C GLU A 143 -26.74 10.02 10.02
N PRO A 144 -27.05 10.32 8.75
CA PRO A 144 -26.07 10.84 7.81
C PRO A 144 -25.54 12.19 8.28
N ARG A 145 -24.22 12.39 8.14
CA ARG A 145 -23.59 13.67 8.51
C ARG A 145 -24.03 14.75 7.53
N ALA A 146 -24.41 15.93 8.03
CA ALA A 146 -24.73 17.07 7.19
C ALA A 146 -23.54 17.40 6.25
N PRO A 147 -23.78 17.69 4.95
CA PRO A 147 -22.71 17.93 4.00
C PRO A 147 -21.91 19.16 4.43
N LYS A 148 -20.58 19.02 4.54
CA LYS A 148 -19.69 20.18 4.65
C LYS A 148 -19.77 20.95 3.34
N ALA A 149 -20.08 22.25 3.43
CA ALA A 149 -20.09 23.17 2.31
C ALA A 149 -18.84 23.03 1.43
N ALA A 150 -19.06 23.05 0.12
CA ALA A 150 -18.02 22.94 -0.90
C ALA A 150 -16.87 23.91 -0.62
N VAL A 151 -15.65 23.38 -0.55
CA VAL A 151 -14.42 24.17 -0.56
C VAL A 151 -14.26 24.76 -1.97
N PRO A 152 -13.96 26.06 -2.13
CA PRO A 152 -13.91 26.67 -3.45
C PRO A 152 -12.81 26.04 -4.32
N ALA A 153 -13.13 25.90 -5.61
CA ALA A 153 -12.28 25.38 -6.66
C ALA A 153 -10.93 26.12 -6.67
N GLY A 154 -9.83 25.36 -6.50
CA GLY A 154 -8.48 25.90 -6.46
C GLY A 154 -7.37 24.93 -6.04
N ALA A 155 -7.68 23.66 -5.80
CA ALA A 155 -6.70 22.59 -5.75
C ALA A 155 -7.17 21.50 -6.69
N GLU A 156 -6.46 21.31 -7.80
CA GLU A 156 -6.67 20.16 -8.67
C GLU A 156 -6.57 18.89 -7.81
N PRO A 157 -7.59 18.02 -7.82
CA PRO A 157 -7.45 16.70 -7.21
C PRO A 157 -6.33 15.98 -7.98
N ALA A 158 -5.26 15.63 -7.28
CA ALA A 158 -4.23 14.76 -7.81
C ALA A 158 -4.92 13.49 -8.31
N ALA A 159 -4.88 13.31 -9.63
CA ALA A 159 -5.45 12.15 -10.29
C ALA A 159 -4.98 10.88 -9.58
N PRO A 160 -5.83 9.84 -9.47
CA PRO A 160 -5.36 8.53 -9.07
C PRO A 160 -4.20 8.17 -10.00
N LEU A 161 -3.03 7.86 -9.42
CA LEU A 161 -2.05 7.05 -10.12
C LEU A 161 -2.66 5.66 -10.26
N GLU A 162 -3.58 5.52 -11.22
CA GLU A 162 -3.80 4.26 -11.89
C GLU A 162 -2.42 3.84 -12.40
N THR A 163 -1.93 2.70 -11.95
CA THR A 163 -0.94 1.97 -12.75
C THR A 163 -1.66 1.59 -14.02
N ALA A 164 -1.62 2.48 -15.02
CA ALA A 164 -2.11 2.20 -16.35
C ALA A 164 -1.47 0.88 -16.79
N ALA A 165 -2.28 -0.04 -17.33
CA ALA A 165 -1.73 -1.10 -18.15
C ALA A 165 -0.86 -0.42 -19.23
N PRO A 166 0.37 -0.91 -19.50
CA PRO A 166 1.25 -0.25 -20.46
C PRO A 166 0.50 -0.11 -21.79
N LYS A 167 0.30 1.14 -22.24
CA LYS A 167 -0.32 1.45 -23.54
C LYS A 167 0.63 1.21 -24.73
N ALA A 168 1.84 0.71 -24.47
CA ALA A 168 2.80 0.33 -25.48
C ALA A 168 3.39 -1.04 -25.16
N GLY A 169 3.41 -1.93 -26.15
CA GLY A 169 4.31 -3.08 -26.15
C GLY A 169 5.77 -2.66 -26.26
N TRP A 170 6.64 -3.56 -26.69
CA TRP A 170 8.10 -3.37 -26.77
C TRP A 170 8.57 -2.31 -27.80
N ALA A 171 7.66 -1.49 -28.32
CA ALA A 171 7.99 -0.35 -29.18
C ALA A 171 8.48 0.82 -28.32
N ALA A 172 9.52 1.51 -28.80
CA ALA A 172 10.19 2.61 -28.12
C ALA A 172 9.17 3.60 -27.52
N PRO A 173 9.38 4.10 -26.28
CA PRO A 173 8.42 4.98 -25.65
C PRO A 173 8.20 6.22 -26.51
N ALA A 174 6.94 6.66 -26.64
CA ALA A 174 6.64 8.07 -26.88
C ALA A 174 7.49 8.91 -25.91
N ASP A 175 7.90 10.13 -26.26
CA ASP A 175 8.72 10.97 -25.38
C ASP A 175 8.01 11.20 -24.03
N LEU A 176 8.29 10.34 -23.04
CA LEU A 176 7.69 10.33 -21.69
C LEU A 176 8.30 11.41 -20.78
N GLY A 177 9.12 12.30 -21.36
CA GLY A 177 9.96 13.25 -20.64
C GLY A 177 11.15 12.59 -19.94
N THR A 178 12.01 13.42 -19.33
CA THR A 178 13.15 12.91 -18.54
C THR A 178 12.63 12.26 -17.24
N PRO A 179 12.85 10.96 -17.01
CA PRO A 179 12.36 10.30 -15.80
C PRO A 179 13.13 10.74 -14.57
N THR A 180 12.45 10.70 -13.41
CA THR A 180 13.15 10.76 -12.12
C THR A 180 13.73 9.40 -11.82
N THR A 181 15.05 9.30 -11.64
CA THR A 181 15.73 8.03 -11.39
C THR A 181 16.11 7.92 -9.93
N PHE A 182 15.63 6.88 -9.26
CA PHE A 182 16.10 6.52 -7.93
C PHE A 182 17.19 5.46 -8.07
N VAL A 183 18.41 5.80 -7.65
CA VAL A 183 19.47 4.83 -7.40
C VAL A 183 19.35 4.43 -5.93
N LEU A 184 18.88 3.23 -5.67
CA LEU A 184 18.64 2.71 -4.34
C LEU A 184 19.90 2.01 -3.84
N LEU A 185 20.47 2.47 -2.73
CA LEU A 185 21.65 1.89 -2.09
C LEU A 185 21.27 1.34 -0.72
N ARG A 186 21.45 0.04 -0.50
CA ARG A 186 21.38 -0.51 0.86
C ARG A 186 22.58 -0.01 1.65
N HIS A 187 22.42 0.30 2.94
CA HIS A 187 23.56 0.59 3.81
C HIS A 187 24.67 -0.51 3.72
N GLY A 188 25.91 -0.11 3.98
CA GLY A 188 27.03 -1.04 4.13
C GLY A 188 26.85 -1.98 5.33
N GLU A 189 27.66 -3.03 5.37
CA GLU A 189 27.63 -4.05 6.42
C GLU A 189 27.74 -3.44 7.84
N THR A 190 26.98 -4.00 8.78
CA THR A 190 27.11 -3.75 10.22
C THR A 190 27.53 -5.05 10.92
N ALA A 191 27.87 -5.01 12.21
CA ALA A 191 28.18 -6.23 12.97
C ALA A 191 27.06 -7.29 12.91
N LEU A 192 25.79 -6.87 12.75
CA LEU A 192 24.62 -7.76 12.71
C LEU A 192 24.36 -8.40 11.33
N THR A 193 24.96 -7.85 10.27
CA THR A 193 24.65 -8.23 8.89
C THR A 193 25.15 -9.62 8.48
N PRO A 194 26.39 -10.04 8.80
CA PRO A 194 26.88 -11.38 8.47
C PRO A 194 26.04 -12.49 9.10
N GLU A 195 25.54 -12.26 10.32
CA GLU A 195 24.69 -13.18 11.07
C GLU A 195 23.22 -13.13 10.64
N LYS A 196 22.86 -12.27 9.68
CA LYS A 196 21.48 -12.06 9.21
C LYS A 196 20.50 -11.77 10.35
N ARG A 197 20.96 -11.05 11.37
CA ARG A 197 20.10 -10.64 12.49
C ARG A 197 19.15 -9.53 12.06
N PHE A 198 17.94 -9.55 12.61
CA PHE A 198 17.00 -8.45 12.45
C PHE A 198 17.60 -7.18 13.07
N SER A 199 17.61 -6.10 12.30
CA SER A 199 18.14 -4.81 12.70
C SER A 199 17.22 -3.74 12.14
N GLY A 200 16.13 -3.52 12.85
CA GLY A 200 15.07 -2.59 12.52
C GLY A 200 15.25 -1.24 13.17
N SER A 201 14.20 -0.43 13.11
CA SER A 201 14.19 0.92 13.68
C SER A 201 13.94 0.97 15.19
N GLY A 202 13.50 -0.12 15.82
CA GLY A 202 13.36 -0.24 17.27
C GLY A 202 14.63 -0.73 17.99
N GLY A 203 15.62 -1.21 17.23
CA GLY A 203 16.83 -1.82 17.77
C GLY A 203 17.98 -0.85 18.10
N SER A 204 19.20 -1.39 18.19
CA SER A 204 20.41 -0.70 18.67
C SER A 204 21.03 0.34 17.72
N ASP A 205 20.40 0.60 16.56
CA ASP A 205 20.91 1.45 15.47
C ASP A 205 22.44 1.33 15.24
N PRO A 206 22.94 0.12 14.91
CA PRO A 206 24.37 -0.13 14.85
C PRO A 206 25.04 0.70 13.74
N GLU A 207 26.31 0.99 13.95
CA GLU A 207 27.16 1.62 12.95
C GLU A 207 27.72 0.62 11.93
N LEU A 208 28.32 1.16 10.87
CA LEU A 208 29.02 0.37 9.86
C LEU A 208 30.23 -0.35 10.47
N SER A 209 30.41 -1.62 10.09
CA SER A 209 31.66 -2.36 10.34
C SER A 209 32.80 -1.78 9.50
N GLU A 210 34.03 -2.25 9.72
CA GLU A 210 35.17 -1.90 8.86
C GLU A 210 34.89 -2.25 7.39
N LYS A 211 34.37 -3.45 7.14
CA LYS A 211 33.93 -3.89 5.82
C LYS A 211 32.78 -3.03 5.30
N GLY A 212 31.84 -2.61 6.15
CA GLY A 212 30.76 -1.68 5.77
C GLY A 212 31.25 -0.31 5.34
N ARG A 213 32.27 0.24 6.00
CA ARG A 213 32.92 1.49 5.60
C ARG A 213 33.66 1.35 4.27
N TRP A 214 34.39 0.25 4.08
CA TRP A 214 35.01 -0.08 2.80
C TRP A 214 33.97 -0.18 1.67
N GLN A 215 32.86 -0.89 1.91
CA GLN A 215 31.74 -1.00 0.96
C GLN A 215 31.14 0.36 0.60
N ALA A 216 30.92 1.24 1.58
CA ALA A 216 30.42 2.60 1.33
C ALA A 216 31.41 3.41 0.48
N GLY A 217 32.72 3.28 0.72
CA GLY A 217 33.76 3.89 -0.11
C GLY A 217 33.73 3.39 -1.56
N ARG A 218 33.59 2.09 -1.77
CA ARG A 218 33.46 1.50 -3.12
C ARG A 218 32.20 1.98 -3.85
N ALA A 219 31.08 2.08 -3.14
CA ALA A 219 29.86 2.65 -3.68
C ALA A 219 30.07 4.13 -4.06
N ALA A 220 30.78 4.90 -3.24
CA ALA A 220 31.11 6.30 -3.51
C ALA A 220 31.96 6.47 -4.78
N GLU A 221 32.99 5.66 -4.96
CA GLU A 221 33.82 5.63 -6.18
C GLU A 221 32.99 5.28 -7.41
N ALA A 222 32.13 4.25 -7.32
CA ALA A 222 31.28 3.84 -8.43
C ALA A 222 30.26 4.92 -8.81
N MET A 223 29.67 5.63 -7.84
CA MET A 223 28.75 6.74 -8.12
C MET A 223 29.46 7.93 -8.73
N ALA A 224 30.67 8.25 -8.24
CA ALA A 224 31.49 9.33 -8.79
C ALA A 224 31.92 9.06 -10.23
N ALA A 225 32.32 7.82 -10.53
CA ALA A 225 32.68 7.42 -11.89
C ALA A 225 31.49 7.50 -12.86
N ARG A 226 30.27 7.20 -12.40
CA ARG A 226 29.05 7.35 -13.21
C ARG A 226 28.65 8.81 -13.42
N GLY A 227 28.93 9.70 -12.47
CA GLY A 227 28.74 11.15 -12.60
C GLY A 227 27.29 11.62 -12.78
N THR A 228 26.29 10.78 -12.47
CA THR A 228 24.87 11.07 -12.75
C THR A 228 24.05 11.50 -11.54
N ILE A 229 24.54 11.26 -10.31
CA ILE A 229 23.81 11.56 -9.07
C ILE A 229 23.76 13.08 -8.85
N GLN A 230 22.55 13.61 -8.65
CA GLN A 230 22.29 15.04 -8.48
C GLN A 230 21.76 15.39 -7.08
N ALA A 231 21.39 14.39 -6.28
CA ALA A 231 20.92 14.56 -4.90
C ALA A 231 21.11 13.27 -4.10
N VAL A 232 21.30 13.40 -2.79
CA VAL A 232 21.39 12.26 -1.86
C VAL A 232 20.31 12.39 -0.80
N VAL A 233 19.50 11.34 -0.65
CA VAL A 233 18.48 11.19 0.40
C VAL A 233 18.81 9.93 1.20
N SER A 234 18.72 10.02 2.53
CA SER A 234 19.03 8.89 3.41
C SER A 234 17.97 8.69 4.48
N SER A 235 17.81 7.44 4.91
CA SER A 235 17.13 7.15 6.17
C SER A 235 17.88 7.76 7.37
N PRO A 236 17.18 8.09 8.47
CA PRO A 236 17.81 8.69 9.66
C PRO A 236 18.77 7.76 10.41
N MET A 237 18.70 6.45 10.16
CA MET A 237 19.47 5.45 10.89
C MET A 237 20.99 5.62 10.69
N ARG A 238 21.79 5.40 11.73
CA ARG A 238 23.24 5.66 11.74
C ARG A 238 23.97 4.99 10.58
N ARG A 239 23.73 3.71 10.34
CA ARG A 239 24.33 2.95 9.21
C ARG A 239 24.00 3.52 7.83
N THR A 240 22.77 4.02 7.61
CA THR A 240 22.39 4.66 6.34
C THR A 240 22.98 6.05 6.24
N ARG A 241 23.05 6.81 7.33
CA ARG A 241 23.71 8.12 7.37
C ARG A 241 25.20 8.01 7.05
N GLN A 242 25.95 7.14 7.73
CA GLN A 242 27.36 6.91 7.46
C GLN A 242 27.62 6.46 6.00
N THR A 243 26.76 5.61 5.45
CA THR A 243 26.86 5.20 4.04
C THR A 243 26.61 6.38 3.11
N ALA A 244 25.53 7.14 3.34
CA ALA A 244 25.16 8.29 2.52
C ALA A 244 26.17 9.43 2.59
N GLU A 245 26.66 9.77 3.78
CA GLU A 245 27.68 10.78 4.03
C GLU A 245 28.99 10.45 3.32
N THR A 246 29.40 9.17 3.35
CA THR A 246 30.59 8.70 2.60
C THR A 246 30.45 8.97 1.09
N VAL A 247 29.29 8.64 0.51
CA VAL A 247 29.04 8.87 -0.91
C VAL A 247 28.90 10.36 -1.21
N ALA A 248 28.15 11.10 -0.40
CA ALA A 248 27.87 12.50 -0.60
C ALA A 248 29.14 13.36 -0.52
N ALA A 249 30.04 13.08 0.43
CA ALA A 249 31.34 13.74 0.54
C ALA A 249 32.18 13.57 -0.74
N ARG A 250 32.16 12.37 -1.34
CA ARG A 250 32.90 12.09 -2.59
C ARG A 250 32.30 12.80 -3.81
N LEU A 251 31.00 13.08 -3.78
CA LEU A 251 30.25 13.74 -4.85
C LEU A 251 30.14 15.27 -4.66
N GLY A 252 30.52 15.79 -3.49
CA GLY A 252 30.33 17.20 -3.13
C GLY A 252 28.85 17.58 -2.98
N LEU A 253 28.03 16.67 -2.45
CA LEU A 253 26.59 16.86 -2.24
C LEU A 253 26.23 16.84 -0.75
N ASP A 254 25.09 17.45 -0.41
CA ASP A 254 24.48 17.34 0.91
C ASP A 254 23.59 16.11 1.03
N VAL A 255 23.48 15.57 2.25
CA VAL A 255 22.55 14.48 2.57
C VAL A 255 21.26 15.04 3.14
N ARG A 256 20.12 14.77 2.49
CA ARG A 256 18.80 15.04 3.05
C ARG A 256 18.27 13.82 3.80
N ILE A 257 17.84 14.00 5.04
CA ILE A 257 17.20 12.92 5.81
C ILE A 257 15.71 12.83 5.46
N GLU A 258 15.22 11.61 5.25
CA GLU A 258 13.80 11.28 5.09
C GLU A 258 13.40 10.15 6.04
N GLU A 259 12.61 10.49 7.05
CA GLU A 259 12.10 9.57 8.08
C GLU A 259 11.34 8.39 7.48
N GLY A 260 10.62 8.62 6.39
CA GLY A 260 9.85 7.56 5.71
C GLY A 260 10.70 6.46 5.07
N LEU A 261 12.04 6.58 5.08
CA LEU A 261 12.96 5.55 4.59
C LEU A 261 13.55 4.64 5.70
N ARG A 262 13.19 4.82 6.97
CA ARG A 262 13.67 3.96 8.08
C ARG A 262 13.24 2.50 7.88
N GLU A 263 14.06 1.58 8.39
CA GLU A 263 13.74 0.13 8.41
C GLU A 263 12.49 -0.16 9.24
N LEU A 264 11.85 -1.30 8.97
CA LEU A 264 10.75 -1.80 9.77
C LEU A 264 11.18 -1.95 11.24
N ASP A 265 10.27 -1.69 12.16
CA ASP A 265 10.47 -1.95 13.59
C ASP A 265 10.15 -3.41 13.88
N PHE A 266 11.18 -4.20 14.22
CA PHE A 266 11.03 -5.64 14.42
C PHE A 266 10.68 -6.01 15.87
N GLY A 267 10.50 -5.04 16.77
CA GLY A 267 10.07 -5.30 18.14
C GLY A 267 10.97 -6.28 18.89
N ASP A 268 10.38 -7.34 19.43
CA ASP A 268 11.09 -8.35 20.22
C ASP A 268 12.08 -9.17 19.38
N TRP A 269 12.01 -9.08 18.04
CA TRP A 269 12.93 -9.80 17.16
C TRP A 269 14.25 -9.05 16.94
N GLU A 270 14.37 -7.80 17.39
CA GLU A 270 15.58 -7.00 17.22
C GLU A 270 16.82 -7.74 17.76
N GLY A 271 17.86 -7.84 16.94
CA GLY A 271 19.09 -8.56 17.27
C GLY A 271 18.99 -10.08 17.20
N LEU A 272 17.83 -10.68 16.96
CA LEU A 272 17.69 -12.12 16.77
C LEU A 272 17.99 -12.54 15.33
N THR A 273 18.50 -13.75 15.15
CA THR A 273 18.53 -14.41 13.84
C THR A 273 17.15 -14.97 13.49
N PHE A 274 16.92 -15.26 12.21
CA PHE A 274 15.68 -15.93 11.77
C PHE A 274 15.44 -17.27 12.49
N ALA A 275 16.50 -18.04 12.75
CA ALA A 275 16.41 -19.31 13.48
C ALA A 275 15.99 -19.10 14.94
N GLU A 276 16.57 -18.10 15.62
CA GLU A 276 16.18 -17.75 16.98
C GLU A 276 14.73 -17.23 17.07
N VAL A 277 14.28 -16.48 16.06
CA VAL A 277 12.86 -16.06 15.97
C VAL A 277 11.95 -17.27 15.75
N GLN A 278 12.32 -18.20 14.88
CA GLN A 278 11.54 -19.43 14.66
C GLN A 278 11.42 -20.28 15.93
N GLU A 279 12.47 -20.31 16.76
CA GLU A 279 12.48 -21.04 18.03
C GLU A 279 11.67 -20.32 19.12
N ARG A 280 11.87 -19.01 19.28
CA ARG A 280 11.30 -18.22 20.39
C ARG A 280 9.91 -17.68 20.12
N HIS A 281 9.58 -17.42 18.85
CA HIS A 281 8.34 -16.78 18.39
C HIS A 281 7.73 -17.48 17.15
N PRO A 282 7.53 -18.82 17.15
CA PRO A 282 7.10 -19.56 15.95
C PRO A 282 5.76 -19.08 15.39
N ALA A 283 4.77 -18.83 16.25
CA ALA A 283 3.44 -18.37 15.81
C ALA A 283 3.48 -16.96 15.20
N ASP A 284 4.30 -16.06 15.74
CA ASP A 284 4.46 -14.71 15.21
C ASP A 284 5.15 -14.75 13.84
N LEU A 285 6.16 -15.62 13.69
CA LEU A 285 6.87 -15.80 12.44
C LEU A 285 5.96 -16.38 11.35
N ASP A 286 5.17 -17.40 11.68
CA ASP A 286 4.17 -17.97 10.77
C ASP A 286 3.16 -16.92 10.31
N ALA A 287 2.63 -16.13 11.25
CA ALA A 287 1.69 -15.05 10.94
C ALA A 287 2.34 -13.96 10.05
N TRP A 288 3.59 -13.60 10.32
CA TRP A 288 4.35 -12.60 9.58
C TRP A 288 4.70 -13.05 8.16
N LEU A 289 5.02 -14.33 7.95
CA LEU A 289 5.24 -14.90 6.61
C LEU A 289 3.93 -15.06 5.84
N ALA A 290 2.83 -15.40 6.52
CA ALA A 290 1.53 -15.60 5.89
C ALA A 290 0.84 -14.28 5.50
N SER A 291 1.17 -13.16 6.14
CA SER A 291 0.45 -11.90 5.96
C SER A 291 1.34 -10.67 6.12
N ALA A 292 1.36 -9.82 5.10
CA ALA A 292 2.00 -8.50 5.15
C ALA A 292 1.36 -7.52 6.16
N LYS A 293 0.19 -7.87 6.74
CA LYS A 293 -0.50 -7.10 7.78
C LYS A 293 -0.07 -7.48 9.19
N ALA A 294 0.48 -8.69 9.37
CA ALA A 294 1.02 -9.11 10.65
C ALA A 294 2.24 -8.27 11.02
N LYS A 295 2.45 -8.13 12.32
CA LYS A 295 3.56 -7.38 12.91
C LYS A 295 4.37 -8.34 13.77
N PRO A 296 5.70 -8.19 13.82
CA PRO A 296 6.50 -8.79 14.88
C PRO A 296 5.94 -8.36 16.24
N THR A 297 5.91 -9.27 17.22
CA THR A 297 5.50 -8.93 18.59
C THR A 297 6.41 -7.85 19.15
N GLY A 298 5.83 -6.90 19.89
CA GLY A 298 6.52 -5.70 20.36
C GLY A 298 6.81 -4.65 19.28
N GLY A 299 6.65 -4.98 18.00
CA GLY A 299 6.94 -4.10 16.86
C GLY A 299 5.77 -3.19 16.49
N SER A 300 6.07 -1.95 16.12
CA SER A 300 5.05 -0.95 15.80
C SER A 300 4.49 -1.05 14.37
N GLU A 301 5.21 -1.66 13.42
CA GLU A 301 4.90 -1.61 11.98
C GLU A 301 4.76 -2.99 11.31
N SER A 302 3.80 -3.10 10.38
CA SER A 302 3.67 -4.24 9.44
C SER A 302 4.23 -3.86 8.07
N PHE A 303 4.41 -4.82 7.15
CA PHE A 303 4.78 -4.50 5.77
C PHE A 303 3.75 -3.62 5.05
N THR A 304 2.47 -3.72 5.39
CA THR A 304 1.44 -2.79 4.88
C THR A 304 1.69 -1.36 5.37
N THR A 305 2.01 -1.19 6.65
CA THR A 305 2.31 0.13 7.24
C THR A 305 3.58 0.72 6.63
N LEU A 306 4.62 -0.10 6.49
CA LEU A 306 5.86 0.22 5.80
C LEU A 306 5.59 0.68 4.36
N ALA A 307 4.78 -0.07 3.60
CA ALA A 307 4.50 0.25 2.20
C ALA A 307 3.82 1.61 2.03
N HIS A 308 2.88 1.94 2.90
CA HIS A 308 2.25 3.26 2.91
C HIS A 308 3.27 4.38 3.21
N ARG A 309 4.04 4.24 4.30
CA ARG A 309 5.05 5.23 4.71
C ARG A 309 6.12 5.44 3.63
N VAL A 310 6.63 4.36 3.04
CA VAL A 310 7.64 4.40 1.98
C VAL A 310 7.06 4.97 0.68
N GLY A 311 5.79 4.70 0.36
CA GLY A 311 5.09 5.34 -0.76
C GLY A 311 5.01 6.87 -0.60
N VAL A 312 4.61 7.34 0.58
CA VAL A 312 4.61 8.79 0.89
C VAL A 312 6.01 9.40 0.77
N ALA A 313 7.05 8.70 1.24
CA ALA A 313 8.44 9.16 1.10
C ALA A 313 8.87 9.23 -0.37
N ARG A 314 8.54 8.20 -1.17
CA ARG A 314 8.78 8.18 -2.62
C ARG A 314 8.15 9.40 -3.28
N ASP A 315 6.88 9.68 -3.01
CA ASP A 315 6.14 10.76 -3.67
C ASP A 315 6.72 12.14 -3.31
N LYS A 316 7.15 12.34 -2.06
CA LYS A 316 7.88 13.55 -1.63
C LYS A 316 9.21 13.72 -2.38
N ILE A 317 9.98 12.64 -2.55
CA ILE A 317 11.27 12.67 -3.25
C ILE A 317 11.04 12.93 -4.75
N LEU A 318 10.04 12.28 -5.36
CA LEU A 318 9.66 12.52 -6.76
C LEU A 318 9.27 13.98 -7.01
N ALA A 319 8.40 14.53 -6.18
CA ALA A 319 7.98 15.92 -6.30
C ALA A 319 9.14 16.91 -6.14
N ARG A 320 10.08 16.62 -5.23
CA ARG A 320 11.23 17.51 -4.96
C ARG A 320 12.32 17.46 -6.03
N TYR A 321 12.53 16.29 -6.65
CA TYR A 321 13.66 16.03 -7.53
C TYR A 321 13.21 15.57 -8.92
N ALA A 322 12.08 16.07 -9.40
CA ALA A 322 11.51 15.74 -10.70
C ALA A 322 12.56 15.83 -11.82
N GLY A 323 12.67 14.76 -12.62
CA GLY A 323 13.61 14.66 -13.75
C GLY A 323 15.08 14.49 -13.36
N ARG A 324 15.40 14.32 -12.07
CA ARG A 324 16.78 14.14 -11.59
C ARG A 324 17.09 12.69 -11.22
N THR A 325 18.38 12.39 -11.12
CA THR A 325 18.88 11.12 -10.55
C THR A 325 19.22 11.33 -9.08
N VAL A 326 18.52 10.63 -8.21
CA VAL A 326 18.62 10.73 -6.76
C VAL A 326 19.19 9.43 -6.20
N LEU A 327 20.26 9.52 -5.41
CA LEU A 327 20.72 8.42 -4.59
C LEU A 327 19.85 8.34 -3.34
N VAL A 328 19.19 7.20 -3.12
CA VAL A 328 18.33 6.94 -1.96
C VAL A 328 18.96 5.82 -1.13
N VAL A 329 19.50 6.18 0.04
CA VAL A 329 20.19 5.24 0.93
C VAL A 329 19.25 4.74 2.02
N SER A 330 19.02 3.43 2.05
CA SER A 330 18.02 2.83 2.93
C SER A 330 18.38 1.37 3.29
N HIS A 331 17.37 0.56 3.62
CA HIS A 331 17.49 -0.77 4.20
C HIS A 331 16.78 -1.81 3.33
N VAL A 332 16.73 -3.06 3.79
CA VAL A 332 16.20 -4.16 3.00
C VAL A 332 14.71 -3.95 2.73
N SER A 333 13.90 -3.69 3.77
CA SER A 333 12.45 -3.65 3.57
C SER A 333 11.96 -2.43 2.76
N PRO A 334 12.44 -1.19 3.01
CA PRO A 334 12.05 -0.05 2.20
C PRO A 334 12.49 -0.16 0.74
N ILE A 335 13.72 -0.61 0.46
CA ILE A 335 14.21 -0.76 -0.93
C ILE A 335 13.37 -1.80 -1.68
N LYS A 336 13.14 -2.97 -1.08
CA LYS A 336 12.25 -3.99 -1.66
C LYS A 336 10.84 -3.45 -1.88
N THR A 337 10.33 -2.62 -0.98
CA THR A 337 9.02 -1.99 -1.13
C THR A 337 8.99 -1.04 -2.32
N LEU A 338 10.01 -0.19 -2.49
CA LEU A 338 10.10 0.71 -3.65
C LEU A 338 10.13 -0.08 -4.97
N VAL A 339 10.93 -1.14 -5.04
CA VAL A 339 11.00 -2.04 -6.21
C VAL A 339 9.65 -2.72 -6.45
N ARG A 340 9.02 -3.26 -5.41
CA ARG A 340 7.70 -3.89 -5.49
C ARG A 340 6.65 -2.92 -6.04
N LEU A 341 6.59 -1.71 -5.51
CA LEU A 341 5.64 -0.68 -5.95
C LEU A 341 5.88 -0.30 -7.42
N ALA A 342 7.14 -0.19 -7.83
CA ALA A 342 7.48 0.11 -9.22
C ALA A 342 7.10 -1.01 -10.20
N LEU A 343 7.16 -2.28 -9.77
CA LEU A 343 6.74 -3.44 -10.57
C LEU A 343 5.22 -3.70 -10.54
N GLY A 344 4.46 -2.97 -9.71
CA GLY A 344 3.07 -3.33 -9.42
C GLY A 344 2.92 -4.71 -8.78
N ALA A 345 3.98 -5.20 -8.12
CA ALA A 345 4.04 -6.58 -7.63
C ALA A 345 3.19 -6.79 -6.36
N PRO A 346 2.65 -8.00 -6.14
CA PRO A 346 1.92 -8.32 -4.92
C PRO A 346 2.85 -8.31 -3.68
N PRO A 347 2.30 -8.19 -2.45
CA PRO A 347 3.11 -8.09 -1.23
C PRO A 347 4.10 -9.23 -0.99
N ASP A 348 3.76 -10.45 -1.40
CA ASP A 348 4.61 -11.65 -1.24
C ASP A 348 5.92 -11.58 -2.04
N ALA A 349 6.02 -10.69 -3.03
CA ALA A 349 7.26 -10.44 -3.76
C ALA A 349 8.41 -9.96 -2.84
N LEU A 350 8.11 -9.37 -1.68
CA LEU A 350 9.12 -8.96 -0.69
C LEU A 350 10.01 -10.14 -0.22
N TYR A 351 9.44 -11.34 -0.11
CA TYR A 351 10.17 -12.54 0.30
C TYR A 351 10.95 -13.20 -0.85
N ARG A 352 10.71 -12.78 -2.09
CA ARG A 352 11.33 -13.32 -3.32
C ARG A 352 12.47 -12.47 -3.86
N MET A 353 12.82 -11.39 -3.16
CA MET A 353 13.94 -10.52 -3.51
C MET A 353 15.08 -10.72 -2.52
N GLU A 354 16.31 -10.73 -3.02
CA GLU A 354 17.52 -10.66 -2.19
C GLU A 354 18.13 -9.26 -2.33
N LEU A 355 18.68 -8.74 -1.24
CA LEU A 355 19.45 -7.49 -1.24
C LEU A 355 20.69 -7.67 -0.38
N SER A 356 21.86 -7.62 -1.00
CA SER A 356 23.17 -7.67 -0.35
C SER A 356 23.54 -6.32 0.27
N ALA A 357 24.43 -6.31 1.27
CA ALA A 357 24.96 -5.07 1.84
C ALA A 357 25.65 -4.23 0.77
N ALA A 358 25.44 -2.90 0.81
CA ALA A 358 25.90 -1.95 -0.22
C ALA A 358 25.47 -2.27 -1.66
N ALA A 359 24.48 -3.14 -1.88
CA ALA A 359 23.98 -3.39 -3.22
C ALA A 359 23.20 -2.19 -3.78
N LEU A 360 23.30 -2.05 -5.10
CA LEU A 360 22.63 -1.02 -5.89
C LEU A 360 21.43 -1.60 -6.63
N SER A 361 20.32 -0.87 -6.59
CA SER A 361 19.16 -1.08 -7.45
C SER A 361 18.79 0.24 -8.13
N ALA A 362 18.05 0.21 -9.23
CA ALA A 362 17.66 1.42 -9.94
C ALA A 362 16.21 1.34 -10.40
N VAL A 363 15.45 2.40 -10.13
CA VAL A 363 14.05 2.55 -10.55
C VAL A 363 13.89 3.90 -11.25
N GLN A 364 13.25 3.90 -12.40
CA GLN A 364 12.87 5.11 -13.12
C GLN A 364 11.37 5.34 -12.97
N TYR A 365 10.98 6.58 -12.68
CA TYR A 365 9.59 7.02 -12.57
C TYR A 365 9.30 8.07 -13.64
N TYR A 366 8.19 7.87 -14.36
CA TYR A 366 7.76 8.70 -15.48
C TYR A 366 6.56 9.58 -15.09
N THR A 367 6.33 10.63 -15.88
CA THR A 367 5.30 11.65 -15.60
C THR A 367 3.87 11.11 -15.77
N ASP A 368 3.70 10.06 -16.56
CA ASP A 368 2.43 9.33 -16.73
C ASP A 368 2.10 8.39 -15.56
N GLY A 369 2.94 8.36 -14.52
CA GLY A 369 2.78 7.49 -13.37
C GLY A 369 3.42 6.11 -13.52
N ASN A 370 3.97 5.79 -14.68
CA ASN A 370 4.61 4.51 -14.92
C ASN A 370 6.00 4.43 -14.27
N ALA A 371 6.48 3.21 -14.03
CA ALA A 371 7.80 2.98 -13.46
C ALA A 371 8.52 1.79 -14.10
N SER A 372 9.85 1.81 -14.09
CA SER A 372 10.68 0.74 -14.64
C SER A 372 11.83 0.42 -13.69
N VAL A 373 11.96 -0.84 -13.29
CA VAL A 373 13.14 -1.34 -12.56
C VAL A 373 14.24 -1.62 -13.57
N ARG A 374 15.36 -0.92 -13.46
CA ARG A 374 16.50 -0.98 -14.38
C ARG A 374 17.64 -1.85 -13.87
N LEU A 375 17.71 -2.04 -12.55
CA LEU A 375 18.75 -2.79 -11.86
C LEU A 375 18.21 -3.29 -10.52
N LEU A 376 18.58 -4.50 -10.12
CA LEU A 376 18.24 -5.06 -8.81
C LEU A 376 19.46 -5.78 -8.23
N ASN A 377 19.84 -5.41 -7.00
CA ASN A 377 20.85 -6.10 -6.20
C ASN A 377 22.26 -6.22 -6.85
N ASP A 378 22.72 -5.19 -7.56
CA ASP A 378 24.06 -5.18 -8.14
C ASP A 378 25.14 -4.89 -7.08
N THR A 379 26.16 -5.75 -7.06
CA THR A 379 27.35 -5.60 -6.21
C THR A 379 28.63 -5.57 -7.03
N GLY A 380 28.57 -5.26 -8.33
CA GLY A 380 29.74 -5.28 -9.21
C GLY A 380 30.88 -4.36 -8.74
N HIS A 381 30.55 -3.25 -8.08
CA HIS A 381 31.52 -2.29 -7.53
C HIS A 381 32.32 -2.81 -6.30
N LEU A 382 31.88 -3.93 -5.71
CA LEU A 382 32.55 -4.57 -4.57
C LEU A 382 33.55 -5.64 -5.00
N ARG A 383 33.78 -5.81 -6.30
CA ARG A 383 34.74 -6.78 -6.85
C ARG A 383 36.05 -6.12 -7.25
#